data_AF-A0A268QUH0-F1
#
_entry.id   AF-A0A268QUH0-F1
#
_cell.length_a   1.000
_cell.length_b   1.000
_cell.length_c   1.000
_cell.angle_alpha   90.00
_cell.angle_beta   90.00
_cell.angle_gamma   90.00
#
_symmetry.space_group_name_H-M   'P 1'
#
loop_
_entity.id
_entity.type
_entity.pdbx_description
1 polymer ?
#
loop_
_entity_poly.entity_id
_entity_poly.type
_entity_poly.pdbx_seq_one_letter_code
_entity_poly.pdbx_strand_id
1 'polypeptide(L)' 'FPSSPAVYDSLNKLKQDNSAVIIGGQQAGILTGPLYTIHKVISIIHLAKQQESKLGIPVVPVFWIAGEDHD' A
#
# COMPACT_ATOMS: atom_id res chain seq x y z
N PHE A 1 16.54 5.73 -3.28
CA PHE A 1 15.07 5.73 -3.48
C PHE A 1 14.65 4.40 -4.08
N PRO A 2 13.46 3.85 -3.72
CA PRO A 2 13.01 2.56 -4.26
C PRO A 2 12.93 2.62 -5.79
N SER A 3 13.51 1.64 -6.47
CA SER A 3 13.81 1.69 -7.92
C SER A 3 13.14 0.58 -8.74
N SER A 4 12.13 -0.10 -8.19
CA SER A 4 11.47 -1.19 -8.91
C SER A 4 10.49 -0.65 -9.97
N PRO A 5 10.33 -1.34 -11.12
CA PRO A 5 9.32 -0.99 -12.13
C PRO A 5 7.91 -0.88 -11.54
N ALA A 6 7.56 -1.76 -10.59
CA ALA A 6 6.25 -1.76 -9.94
C ALA A 6 5.94 -0.48 -9.15
N VAL A 7 6.97 0.20 -8.61
CA VAL A 7 6.79 1.50 -7.95
C VAL A 7 6.45 2.56 -8.99
N TYR A 8 7.12 2.59 -10.14
CA TYR A 8 6.81 3.52 -11.22
C TYR A 8 5.40 3.29 -11.78
N ASP A 9 4.98 2.04 -11.95
CA ASP A 9 3.61 1.71 -12.37
C ASP A 9 2.58 2.25 -11.37
N SER A 10 2.84 2.07 -10.07
CA SER A 10 1.99 2.59 -8.99
C SER A 10 1.92 4.12 -9.01
N LEU A 11 3.05 4.81 -9.20
CA LEU A 11 3.10 6.26 -9.33
C LEU A 11 2.37 6.77 -10.58
N ASN A 12 2.43 6.04 -11.69
CA ASN A 12 1.71 6.38 -12.91
C ASN A 12 0.19 6.19 -12.75
N LYS A 13 -0.24 5.14 -12.05
CA LYS A 13 -1.65 4.94 -11.68
C LYS A 13 -2.16 6.06 -10.77
N LEU A 14 -1.38 6.49 -9.77
CA LEU A 14 -1.75 7.59 -8.86
C LEU A 14 -1.97 8.94 -9.55
N LYS A 15 -1.41 9.15 -10.75
CA LYS A 15 -1.61 10.38 -11.52
C LYS A 15 -2.93 10.40 -12.28
N GLN A 16 -3.67 9.30 -12.31
CA GLN A 16 -4.97 9.23 -13.00
C GLN A 16 -6.06 9.79 -12.09
N ASP A 17 -6.92 10.66 -12.63
CA ASP A 17 -7.97 11.37 -11.87
C ASP A 17 -9.00 10.42 -11.23
N ASN A 18 -9.22 9.25 -11.82
CA ASN A 18 -10.15 8.24 -11.34
C ASN A 18 -9.48 7.17 -10.46
N SER A 19 -8.21 7.33 -10.08
CA SER A 19 -7.51 6.35 -9.26
C SER A 19 -8.00 6.36 -7.81
N ALA A 20 -7.98 5.20 -7.18
CA ALA A 20 -8.25 5.03 -5.75
C ALA A 20 -7.03 4.41 -5.04
N VAL A 21 -6.98 4.57 -3.72
CA VAL A 21 -5.90 4.04 -2.88
C VAL A 21 -6.47 3.11 -1.82
N ILE A 22 -5.85 1.95 -1.66
CA ILE A 22 -6.02 1.12 -0.46
C ILE A 22 -4.81 1.38 0.42
N ILE A 23 -5.05 2.03 1.56
CA ILE A 23 -4.02 2.33 2.54
C ILE A 23 -4.17 1.42 3.76
N GLY A 24 -3.05 0.91 4.24
CA GLY A 24 -2.97 0.28 5.55
C GLY A 24 -1.62 0.58 6.17
N GLY A 25 -1.51 0.43 7.49
CA GLY A 25 -0.27 0.77 8.18
C GLY A 25 -0.10 0.05 9.50
N GLN A 26 1.05 0.29 10.12
CA GLN A 26 1.37 -0.19 11.45
C GLN A 26 2.20 0.87 12.17
N GLN A 27 1.88 1.12 13.44
CA GLN A 27 2.71 1.91 14.34
C GLN A 27 4.09 1.25 14.47
N ALA A 28 5.16 2.05 14.52
CA ALA A 28 6.53 1.59 14.71
C ALA A 28 6.79 1.10 16.15
N GLY A 29 5.90 0.27 16.71
CA GLY A 29 6.02 -0.38 18.01
C GLY A 29 6.22 -1.88 17.86
N ILE A 30 7.12 -2.46 18.66
CA ILE A 30 7.53 -3.88 18.70
C ILE A 30 6.38 -4.77 19.19
N LEU A 31 5.32 -4.90 18.40
CA LEU A 31 4.27 -5.88 18.66
C LEU A 31 4.01 -6.63 17.36
N THR A 32 4.67 -7.79 17.26
CA THR A 32 4.60 -8.89 16.25
C THR A 32 5.72 -9.01 15.19
N GLY A 33 6.70 -8.10 15.16
CA GLY A 33 7.93 -8.29 14.36
C GLY A 33 7.74 -8.25 12.83
N PRO A 34 8.80 -8.52 12.04
CA PRO A 34 8.81 -8.31 10.58
C PRO A 34 7.77 -9.13 9.80
N LEU A 35 7.30 -10.28 10.34
CA LEU A 35 6.36 -11.17 9.66
C LEU A 35 4.93 -10.60 9.56
N TYR A 36 4.41 -9.95 10.61
CA TYR A 36 3.06 -9.40 10.56
C TYR A 36 2.98 -8.18 9.63
N THR A 37 4.04 -7.38 9.58
CA THR A 37 4.21 -6.30 8.59
C THR A 37 4.16 -6.85 7.17
N ILE A 38 4.86 -7.95 6.88
CA ILE A 38 4.80 -8.60 5.55
C ILE A 38 3.38 -9.07 5.23
N HIS A 39 2.69 -9.72 6.18
CA HIS A 39 1.32 -10.18 5.98
C HIS A 39 0.36 -9.03 5.64
N LYS A 40 0.48 -7.90 6.35
CA LYS A 40 -0.30 -6.69 6.05
C LYS A 40 0.00 -6.13 4.67
N VAL A 41 1.27 -6.02 4.30
CA VAL A 41 1.68 -5.54 2.97
C VAL A 41 1.10 -6.43 1.88
N ILE A 42 1.20 -7.77 2.02
CA ILE A 42 0.60 -8.72 1.07
C ILE A 42 -0.92 -8.54 0.99
N SER A 43 -1.59 -8.37 2.13
CA SER A 43 -3.04 -8.18 2.20
C SER A 43 -3.48 -6.92 1.46
N ILE A 44 -2.77 -5.81 1.64
CA ILE A 44 -3.04 -4.53 0.96
C ILE A 44 -2.84 -4.66 -0.55
N ILE A 45 -1.76 -5.32 -0.98
CA ILE A 45 -1.51 -5.58 -2.42
C ILE A 45 -2.63 -6.44 -3.02
N HIS A 46 -3.05 -7.49 -2.32
CA HIS A 46 -4.11 -8.38 -2.79
C HIS A 46 -5.46 -7.67 -2.87
N LEU A 47 -5.81 -6.89 -1.84
CA LEU A 47 -7.04 -6.12 -1.82
C LEU A 47 -7.07 -5.07 -2.92
N ALA A 48 -5.97 -4.34 -3.15
CA ALA A 48 -5.88 -3.38 -4.24
C ALA A 48 -6.16 -4.04 -5.61
N LYS A 49 -5.54 -5.20 -5.89
CA LYS A 49 -5.80 -5.95 -7.14
C LYS A 49 -7.25 -6.40 -7.29
N GLN A 50 -7.87 -6.88 -6.20
CA GLN A 50 -9.27 -7.28 -6.22
C GLN A 50 -10.19 -6.09 -6.51
N GLN A 51 -9.94 -4.94 -5.88
CA GLN A 51 -10.76 -3.74 -6.08
C GLN A 51 -10.55 -3.14 -7.46
N GLU A 52 -9.32 -3.11 -7.98
CA GLU A 52 -9.03 -2.71 -9.35
C GLU A 52 -9.82 -3.56 -10.35
N SER A 53 -9.85 -4.88 -10.18
CA SER A 53 -10.63 -5.77 -11.02
C SER A 53 -12.15 -5.60 -10.89
N LYS A 54 -12.66 -5.24 -9.70
CA LYS A 54 -14.10 -5.08 -9.44
C LYS A 54 -14.63 -3.73 -9.90
N LEU A 55 -13.86 -2.67 -9.69
CA LEU A 55 -14.26 -1.29 -9.96
C LEU A 55 -13.89 -0.84 -11.38
N GLY A 56 -12.95 -1.52 -12.04
CA GLY A 56 -12.48 -1.15 -13.38
C GLY A 56 -11.70 0.16 -13.43
N ILE A 57 -11.25 0.65 -12.27
CA ILE A 57 -10.40 1.84 -12.13
C ILE A 57 -9.07 1.47 -11.48
N PRO A 58 -8.00 2.24 -11.67
CA PRO A 58 -6.73 1.97 -11.02
C PRO A 58 -6.86 2.01 -9.50
N VAL A 59 -6.34 0.98 -8.81
CA VAL A 59 -6.28 0.94 -7.35
C VAL A 59 -4.85 0.71 -6.89
N VAL A 60 -4.29 1.67 -6.14
CA VAL A 60 -2.88 1.66 -5.75
C VAL A 60 -2.73 1.23 -4.28
N PRO A 61 -1.92 0.20 -3.99
CA PRO A 61 -1.64 -0.20 -2.61
C PRO A 61 -0.62 0.76 -1.98
N VAL A 62 -0.93 1.28 -0.79
CA VAL A 62 -0.02 2.11 0.01
C VAL A 62 0.14 1.50 1.40
N PHE A 63 1.38 1.23 1.80
CA PHE A 63 1.71 0.85 3.17
C PHE A 63 2.30 2.05 3.91
N TRP A 64 1.61 2.52 4.94
CA TRP A 64 2.02 3.64 5.78
C TRP A 64 2.79 3.14 7.00
N ILE A 65 4.04 3.61 7.15
CA ILE A 65 4.86 3.35 8.32
C ILE A 65 4.68 4.53 9.28
N ALA A 66 3.94 4.34 10.36
CA ALA A 66 3.74 5.37 11.38
C ALA A 66 4.96 5.38 12.34
N GLY A 67 6.06 5.96 11.87
CA GLY A 67 7.31 6.13 12.63
C GLY A 67 7.42 7.46 13.38
N GLU A 68 6.52 8.40 13.10
CA GLU A 68 6.52 9.77 13.66
C GLU A 68 5.20 10.06 14.39
N ASP A 69 4.68 9.08 15.13
CA ASP A 69 3.63 9.33 16.12
C ASP A 69 4.34 9.43 17.48
N HIS A 70 4.83 10.64 17.75
CA HIS A 70 5.22 11.04 19.09
C HIS A 70 3.94 11.40 19.86
N ASP A 71 3.31 10.39 20.45
CA ASP A 71 2.47 10.54 21.65
C ASP A 71 3.18 9.88 22.83
#